data_AF-A0A9W4P681-F1
#
_entry.id   AF-A0A9W4P681-F1
#
_cell.length_a   1.000
_cell.length_b   1.000
_cell.length_c   1.000
_cell.angle_alpha   90.00
_cell.angle_beta   90.00
_cell.angle_gamma   90.00
#
_symmetry.space_group_name_H-M   'P 1'
#
loop_
_entity.id
_entity.type
_entity.pdbx_description
1 polymer ?
#
loop_
_entity_poly.entity_id
_entity_poly.type
_entity_poly.pdbx_seq_one_letter_code
_entity_poly.pdbx_strand_id
1 'polypeptide(L)'
;MMSGYGSDGLRGKVEISSKPYTSTNNAIKTLTFSVEAHATVQTITDLINSKGRDRYKLTAEWEGCRFWIYTFIKDLESVGLTPGRSGKTVWEGVAYYWRTPSGSEPREVKQGVFY
;
A
#
# COMPACT_ATOMS: atom_id res chain seq x y z
N MET A 1 -16.52 2.15 1.54
CA MET A 1 -15.31 3.01 1.42
C MET A 1 -15.12 3.68 2.75
N MET A 2 -13.95 3.54 3.38
CA MET A 2 -13.65 4.28 4.61
C MET A 2 -13.24 5.69 4.18
N SER A 3 -13.91 6.71 4.71
CA SER A 3 -13.54 8.10 4.49
C SER A 3 -12.08 8.31 4.90
N GLY A 4 -11.31 9.09 4.14
CA GLY A 4 -10.00 9.52 4.61
C GLY A 4 -10.12 10.41 5.85
N TYR A 5 -8.99 10.80 6.42
CA TYR A 5 -8.92 11.65 7.61
C TYR A 5 -8.87 13.14 7.24
N GLY A 6 -9.07 14.00 8.25
CA GLY A 6 -9.06 15.47 8.09
C GLY A 6 -10.43 16.05 7.74
N SER A 7 -10.53 17.39 7.80
CA SER A 7 -11.77 18.12 7.49
C SER A 7 -12.24 17.96 6.04
N ASP A 8 -11.32 17.60 5.13
CA ASP A 8 -11.60 17.28 3.73
C ASP A 8 -11.79 15.77 3.48
N GLY A 9 -11.51 14.91 4.47
CA GLY A 9 -11.64 13.47 4.35
C GLY A 9 -10.69 12.84 3.32
N LEU A 10 -9.60 13.53 2.96
CA LEU A 10 -8.65 13.10 1.93
C LEU A 10 -7.26 12.77 2.49
N ARG A 11 -7.00 13.03 3.77
CA ARG A 11 -5.69 12.76 4.37
C ARG A 11 -5.54 11.28 4.69
N GLY A 12 -4.39 10.72 4.34
CA GLY A 12 -4.00 9.39 4.73
C GLY A 12 -3.82 9.28 6.24
N LYS A 13 -4.03 8.08 6.78
CA LYS A 13 -3.67 7.70 8.14
C LYS A 13 -2.96 6.36 8.08
N VAL A 14 -1.83 6.28 8.77
CA VAL A 14 -1.17 5.01 9.06
C VAL A 14 -1.69 4.51 10.41
N GLU A 15 -2.30 3.34 10.41
CA GLU A 15 -2.76 2.69 11.63
C GLU A 15 -2.04 1.35 11.81
N ILE A 16 -1.42 1.18 12.97
CA ILE A 16 -0.67 -0.02 13.33
C ILE A 16 -1.45 -0.72 14.43
N SER A 17 -1.86 -1.96 14.17
CA SER A 17 -2.56 -2.78 15.15
C SER A 17 -2.19 -4.24 14.98
N SER A 18 -2.12 -4.97 16.09
CA SER A 18 -1.98 -6.41 16.06
C SER A 18 -3.27 -7.06 15.57
N LYS A 19 -3.16 -8.01 14.64
CA LYS A 19 -4.30 -8.81 14.15
C LYS A 19 -4.07 -10.29 14.49
N PRO A 20 -5.13 -11.06 14.77
CA PRO A 20 -5.03 -12.51 15.03
C PRO A 20 -4.85 -13.34 13.75
N TYR A 21 -4.71 -12.69 12.58
CA TYR A 21 -4.56 -13.34 11.28
C TYR A 21 -3.43 -12.69 10.48
N THR A 22 -2.74 -13.49 9.67
CA THR A 22 -1.68 -13.02 8.74
C THR A 22 -2.28 -12.45 7.45
N SER A 23 -3.43 -12.96 7.01
CA SER A 23 -4.14 -12.51 5.82
C SER A 23 -5.65 -12.61 6.04
N THR A 24 -6.40 -11.67 5.48
CA THR A 24 -7.87 -11.68 5.61
C THR A 24 -8.50 -12.68 4.63
N ASN A 25 -9.58 -13.34 5.05
CA ASN A 25 -10.38 -14.21 4.17
C ASN A 25 -11.23 -13.44 3.15
N ASN A 26 -11.28 -12.10 3.26
CA ASN A 26 -12.03 -11.23 2.36
C ASN A 26 -11.19 -10.72 1.17
N ALA A 27 -9.93 -11.14 1.05
CA ALA A 27 -9.05 -10.72 -0.03
C ALA A 27 -9.43 -11.43 -1.34
N ILE A 28 -9.70 -10.65 -2.39
CA ILE A 28 -9.98 -11.14 -3.74
C ILE A 28 -8.68 -11.46 -4.49
N LYS A 29 -7.60 -10.77 -4.12
CA LYS A 29 -6.25 -10.95 -4.67
C LYS A 29 -5.23 -10.69 -3.57
N THR A 30 -4.22 -11.56 -3.46
CA THR A 30 -3.12 -11.45 -2.50
C THR A 30 -1.79 -11.44 -3.23
N LEU A 31 -0.88 -10.57 -2.80
CA LEU A 31 0.53 -10.58 -3.15
C LEU A 31 1.33 -10.78 -1.86
N THR A 32 2.24 -11.74 -1.85
CA THR A 32 3.05 -12.09 -0.67
C THR A 32 4.51 -12.06 -1.05
N PHE A 33 5.34 -11.47 -0.20
CA PHE A 33 6.78 -11.36 -0.37
C PHE A 33 7.49 -11.92 0.86
N SER A 34 8.63 -12.59 0.66
CA SER A 34 9.53 -12.95 1.76
C SER A 34 10.13 -11.70 2.37
N VAL A 35 10.46 -11.76 3.65
CA VAL A 35 11.23 -10.70 4.32
C VAL A 35 12.70 -11.10 4.26
N GLU A 36 13.52 -10.34 3.54
CA GLU A 36 14.93 -10.69 3.24
C GLU A 36 15.91 -10.28 4.35
N ALA A 37 15.47 -9.42 5.28
CA ALA A 37 16.26 -8.96 6.42
C ALA A 37 15.41 -8.95 7.70
N HIS A 38 16.04 -8.80 8.87
CA HIS A 38 15.28 -8.64 10.11
C HIS A 38 14.46 -7.34 10.09
N ALA A 39 13.16 -7.47 9.90
CA ALA A 39 12.21 -6.37 9.93
C ALA A 39 11.51 -6.32 11.30
N THR A 40 11.59 -5.18 11.97
CA THR A 40 10.75 -4.89 13.14
C THR A 40 9.64 -3.91 12.76
N VAL A 41 8.61 -3.81 13.59
CA VAL A 41 7.59 -2.75 13.44
C VAL A 41 8.26 -1.38 13.41
N GLN A 42 9.25 -1.15 14.28
CA GLN A 42 10.00 0.10 14.34
C GLN A 42 10.73 0.41 13.02
N THR A 43 11.43 -0.58 12.45
CA THR A 43 12.14 -0.40 11.16
C THR A 43 11.19 0.06 10.05
N ILE A 44 9.98 -0.51 10.00
CA ILE A 44 8.97 -0.17 9.00
C ILE A 44 8.40 1.24 9.27
N THR A 45 8.09 1.58 10.52
CA THR A 45 7.57 2.90 10.87
C THR A 45 8.58 4.02 10.64
N ASP A 46 9.85 3.76 10.96
CA ASP A 46 10.92 4.73 10.76
C ASP A 46 11.14 4.99 9.26
N LEU A 47 11.02 3.95 8.42
CA LEU A 47 11.06 4.11 6.97
C LEU A 47 9.88 4.96 6.46
N ILE A 48 8.65 4.68 6.93
CA ILE A 48 7.46 5.46 6.58
C ILE A 48 7.67 6.94 6.93
N ASN A 49 8.09 7.23 8.17
CA ASN A 49 8.25 8.60 8.66
C ASN A 49 9.41 9.33 7.96
N SER A 50 10.57 8.69 7.82
CA SER A 50 11.75 9.30 7.19
C SER A 50 11.53 9.64 5.72
N LYS A 51 10.65 8.90 5.03
CA LYS A 51 10.24 9.15 3.64
C LYS A 51 8.98 10.02 3.52
N GLY A 52 8.39 10.43 4.64
CA GLY A 52 7.16 11.22 4.68
C GLY A 52 5.94 10.50 4.11
N ARG A 53 5.87 9.16 4.18
CA ARG A 53 4.75 8.38 3.64
C ARG A 53 3.49 8.47 4.48
N ASP A 54 3.61 8.89 5.73
CA ASP A 54 2.51 9.26 6.61
C ASP A 54 1.78 10.54 6.16
N ARG A 55 2.46 11.41 5.40
CA ARG A 55 1.92 12.66 4.87
C ARG A 55 1.46 12.48 3.43
N TYR A 56 0.26 11.93 3.29
CA TYR A 56 -0.34 11.64 1.98
C TYR A 56 -1.75 12.22 1.85
N LYS A 57 -2.06 12.76 0.68
CA LYS A 57 -3.40 13.24 0.31
C LYS A 57 -3.92 12.45 -0.90
N LEU A 58 -5.09 11.84 -0.73
CA LEU A 58 -5.84 11.14 -1.79
C LEU A 58 -6.31 12.13 -2.87
N THR A 59 -6.69 11.61 -4.03
CA THR A 59 -7.35 12.40 -5.07
C THR A 59 -8.75 12.82 -4.63
N ALA A 60 -9.37 13.75 -5.36
CA ALA A 60 -10.74 14.21 -5.07
C ALA A 60 -11.77 13.07 -5.11
N GLU A 61 -11.49 12.00 -5.84
CA GLU A 61 -12.30 10.79 -5.97
C GLU A 61 -11.98 9.72 -4.90
N TRP A 62 -11.26 10.10 -3.84
CA TRP A 62 -10.80 9.20 -2.77
C TRP A 62 -9.94 8.04 -3.28
N GLU A 63 -9.26 8.23 -4.40
CA GLU A 63 -8.29 7.27 -4.95
C GLU A 63 -6.86 7.63 -4.55
N GLY A 64 -5.94 6.69 -4.77
CA GLY A 64 -4.53 6.86 -4.44
C GLY A 64 -3.97 5.81 -3.48
N CYS A 65 -4.82 4.98 -2.87
CA CYS A 65 -4.37 3.88 -2.01
C CYS A 65 -3.47 2.88 -2.75
N ARG A 66 -3.81 2.57 -4.01
CA ARG A 66 -3.04 1.71 -4.91
C ARG A 66 -1.64 2.27 -5.18
N PHE A 67 -1.55 3.58 -5.43
CA PHE A 67 -0.28 4.27 -5.63
C PHE A 67 0.56 4.32 -4.35
N TRP A 68 -0.08 4.55 -3.20
CA TRP A 68 0.60 4.57 -1.90
C TRP A 68 1.24 3.21 -1.59
N ILE A 69 0.50 2.10 -1.77
CA ILE A 69 1.02 0.75 -1.55
C ILE A 69 2.17 0.42 -2.49
N TYR A 70 2.05 0.74 -3.78
CA TYR A 70 3.16 0.58 -4.73
C TYR A 70 4.42 1.34 -4.27
N THR A 71 4.26 2.59 -3.85
CA THR A 71 5.35 3.44 -3.40
C THR A 71 6.00 2.85 -2.13
N PHE A 72 5.19 2.43 -1.17
CA PHE A 72 5.67 1.82 0.07
C PHE A 72 6.45 0.53 -0.18
N ILE A 73 5.97 -0.37 -1.05
CA ILE A 73 6.71 -1.60 -1.37
C ILE A 73 8.01 -1.29 -2.11
N LYS A 74 8.05 -0.26 -2.96
CA LYS A 74 9.32 0.21 -3.56
C LYS A 74 10.30 0.74 -2.51
N ASP A 75 9.82 1.44 -1.49
CA ASP A 75 10.67 1.89 -0.40
C ASP A 75 11.25 0.69 0.36
N LEU A 76 10.44 -0.33 0.68
CA LEU A 76 10.90 -1.58 1.29
C LEU A 76 11.95 -2.31 0.43
N GLU A 77 11.70 -2.40 -0.88
CA GLU A 77 12.64 -3.00 -1.83
C GLU A 77 13.97 -2.23 -1.85
N SER A 78 13.92 -0.89 -1.82
CA SER A 78 15.12 -0.04 -1.87
C SER A 78 16.06 -0.20 -0.67
N VAL A 79 15.53 -0.64 0.48
CA VAL A 79 16.30 -0.90 1.69
C VAL A 79 16.54 -2.41 1.92
N GLY A 80 16.18 -3.26 0.95
CA GLY A 80 16.43 -4.69 1.01
C GLY A 80 15.51 -5.46 1.98
N LEU A 81 14.35 -4.90 2.35
CA LEU A 81 13.38 -5.60 3.22
C LEU A 81 12.50 -6.59 2.46
N THR A 82 12.37 -6.42 1.15
CA THR A 82 11.65 -7.33 0.23
C THR A 82 12.54 -7.69 -0.96
N PRO A 83 12.29 -8.82 -1.65
CA PRO A 83 13.05 -9.20 -2.84
C PRO A 83 13.07 -8.12 -3.91
N GLY A 84 14.14 -8.11 -4.72
CA GLY A 84 14.17 -7.30 -5.92
C GLY A 84 12.97 -7.60 -6.83
N ARG A 85 12.48 -6.57 -7.52
CA ARG A 85 11.29 -6.57 -8.38
C ARG A 85 9.95 -6.62 -7.64
N SER A 86 9.90 -6.59 -6.31
CA SER A 86 8.65 -6.54 -5.54
C SER A 86 7.76 -5.38 -5.98
N GLY A 87 8.32 -4.18 -6.18
CA GLY A 87 7.59 -3.01 -6.66
C GLY A 87 7.01 -3.19 -8.06
N LYS A 88 7.71 -3.91 -8.97
CA LYS A 88 7.18 -4.26 -10.30
C LYS A 88 5.98 -5.20 -10.18
N THR A 89 6.10 -6.26 -9.38
CA THR A 89 5.00 -7.21 -9.13
C THR A 89 3.78 -6.50 -8.54
N VAL A 90 3.99 -5.56 -7.61
CA VAL A 90 2.89 -4.76 -7.05
C VAL A 90 2.24 -3.89 -8.11
N TRP A 91 3.03 -3.19 -8.94
CA TRP A 91 2.49 -2.36 -10.01
C TRP A 91 1.60 -3.16 -10.97
N GLU A 92 2.07 -4.34 -11.39
CA GLU A 92 1.31 -5.27 -12.23
C GLU A 92 0.01 -5.73 -11.56
N GLY A 93 -0.02 -5.86 -10.23
CA GLY A 93 -1.22 -6.21 -9.48
C GLY A 93 -2.21 -5.05 -9.30
N VAL A 94 -1.72 -3.85 -8.95
CA VAL A 94 -2.59 -2.69 -8.64
C VAL A 94 -3.10 -1.96 -9.88
N ALA A 95 -2.53 -2.24 -11.05
CA ALA A 95 -3.00 -1.75 -12.35
C ALA A 95 -4.32 -2.41 -12.82
N TYR A 96 -4.89 -3.33 -12.02
CA TYR A 96 -6.16 -3.98 -12.32
C TYR A 96 -7.18 -3.77 -11.19
N TYR A 97 -8.44 -3.72 -11.59
CA TYR A 97 -9.58 -3.90 -10.71
C TYR A 97 -9.98 -5.38 -10.72
N TRP A 98 -9.86 -6.04 -9.56
CA TRP A 98 -10.12 -7.47 -9.38
C TRP A 98 -11.57 -7.71 -8.95
N ARG A 99 -12.23 -8.72 -9.55
CA ARG A 99 -13.63 -9.07 -9.30
C ARG A 99 -13.75 -10.46 -8.70
N THR A 100 -14.76 -10.65 -7.84
CA THR A 100 -15.19 -11.96 -7.31
C THR A 100 -16.46 -12.39 -8.03
N PRO A 101 -16.63 -13.68 -8.41
CA PRO A 101 -15.72 -14.80 -8.17
C PRO A 101 -14.53 -14.88 -9.13
N SER A 102 -14.57 -14.19 -10.26
CA SER A 102 -13.46 -14.16 -11.22
C SER A 102 -13.51 -12.90 -12.10
N GLY A 103 -12.39 -12.63 -12.76
CA GLY A 103 -12.24 -11.53 -13.70
C GLY A 103 -11.41 -10.38 -13.17
N SER A 104 -10.86 -9.61 -14.10
CA SER A 104 -10.11 -8.40 -13.82
C SER A 104 -10.16 -7.49 -15.03
N GLU A 105 -10.15 -6.19 -14.80
CA GLU A 105 -10.04 -5.20 -15.87
C GLU A 105 -8.92 -4.20 -15.56
N PRO A 106 -8.17 -3.73 -16.56
CA PRO A 106 -7.20 -2.66 -16.35
C PRO A 106 -7.89 -1.43 -15.77
N ARG A 107 -7.30 -0.86 -14.72
CA ARG A 107 -7.77 0.38 -14.12
C ARG A 107 -6.58 1.26 -13.79
N GLU A 108 -6.57 2.45 -14.38
CA GLU A 108 -5.54 3.47 -14.13
C GLU A 108 -5.30 3.65 -12.63
N VAL A 109 -4.04 3.68 -12.22
CA VAL A 109 -3.62 3.93 -10.84
C VAL A 109 -3.57 5.44 -10.63
N LYS A 110 -4.66 6.00 -10.11
CA LYS A 110 -4.69 7.42 -9.71
C LYS A 110 -3.67 7.67 -8.61
N GLN A 111 -2.94 8.78 -8.72
CA GLN A 111 -1.87 9.16 -7.81
C GLN A 111 -2.35 10.31 -6.92
N GLY A 112 -2.28 10.10 -5.61
CA GLY A 112 -2.36 11.19 -4.64
C GLY A 112 -1.02 11.90 -4.50
N VAL A 113 -0.93 12.79 -3.51
CA VAL A 113 0.24 13.67 -3.31
C VAL A 113 0.86 13.41 -1.94
N PHE A 114 2.19 13.24 -1.92
CA PHE A 114 3.01 13.26 -0.70
C PHE A 114 3.47 14.70 -0.43
N TYR A 115 3.48 15.16 0.83
CA TYR A 115 3.83 16.55 1.20
C TYR A 115 4.58 16.66 2.53
#